data_AF-A0A7S4IMS9-F1
#
_entry.id   AF-A0A7S4IMS9-F1
#
_cell.length_a   1.000
_cell.length_b   1.000
_cell.length_c   1.000
_cell.angle_alpha   90.00
_cell.angle_beta   90.00
_cell.angle_gamma   90.00
#
_symmetry.space_group_name_H-M   'P 1'
#
loop_
_entity.id
_entity.type
_entity.pdbx_description
1 polymer ?
#
loop_
_entity_poly.entity_id
_entity_poly.type
_entity_poly.pdbx_seq_one_letter_code
_entity_poly.pdbx_strand_id
1 'polypeptide(L)'
;ELTALTGETVQVDGVASFSTLFDTPRLAPRLLSSIKELSCYVDMTSVAGVGAWVQASFRVASSFQPVDGDALLLVTTPEGYWLSINATAQAGTATMPSLSAEPLAIAAAPPAEDLSSRRGLRVGGITAATMSLPAGERANAPRLYSRQEWAEKELQDVRAFGDDATEAQGGHGGQGARGGELGDKAPGGGSRRQLRSRSQRTTSKTTYSVSRSSTTQVSSTSVYISTRSRYDDD
;
A
#
# COMPACT_ATOMS: atom_id res chain seq x y z
N GLU A 1 -14.34 17.22 -4.22
CA GLU A 1 -15.07 17.61 -3.00
C GLU A 1 -16.48 17.06 -3.16
N LEU A 2 -17.00 16.32 -2.18
CA LEU A 2 -18.38 15.79 -2.27
C LEU A 2 -19.31 16.84 -1.64
N THR A 3 -20.06 17.54 -2.49
CA THR A 3 -21.11 18.47 -2.08
C THR A 3 -22.43 17.72 -1.98
N ALA A 4 -23.16 17.91 -0.89
CA ALA A 4 -24.53 17.42 -0.77
C ALA A 4 -25.43 18.08 -1.83
N LEU A 5 -26.61 17.49 -2.07
CA LEU A 5 -27.65 18.09 -2.93
C LEU A 5 -28.09 19.49 -2.45
N THR A 6 -27.80 19.84 -1.20
CA THR A 6 -28.06 21.16 -0.59
C THR A 6 -26.93 22.17 -0.85
N GLY A 7 -25.82 21.77 -1.47
CA GLY A 7 -24.63 22.61 -1.66
C GLY A 7 -23.70 22.68 -0.45
N GLU A 8 -24.03 22.02 0.66
CA GLU A 8 -23.17 21.96 1.83
C GLU A 8 -22.03 20.96 1.63
N THR A 9 -20.83 21.31 2.11
CA THR A 9 -19.67 20.42 2.12
C THR A 9 -19.95 19.24 3.04
N VAL A 10 -20.02 18.02 2.48
CA VAL A 10 -20.13 16.82 3.30
C VAL A 10 -18.76 16.51 3.85
N GLN A 11 -18.61 16.62 5.17
CA GLN A 11 -17.40 16.14 5.83
C GLN A 11 -17.41 14.61 5.74
N VAL A 12 -16.55 14.06 4.88
CA VAL A 12 -16.36 12.62 4.79
C VAL A 12 -15.42 12.26 5.93
N ASP A 13 -15.96 11.77 7.04
CA ASP A 13 -15.15 11.15 8.08
C ASP A 13 -14.37 10.00 7.44
N GLY A 14 -13.04 10.06 7.53
CA GLY A 14 -12.19 8.99 7.04
C GLY A 14 -12.52 7.72 7.82
N VAL A 15 -13.22 6.78 7.19
CA VAL A 15 -13.44 5.45 7.77
C VAL A 15 -12.13 4.70 7.71
N ALA A 16 -11.30 4.88 8.74
CA ALA A 16 -10.16 4.01 8.99
C ALA A 16 -10.72 2.68 9.49
N SER A 17 -10.75 1.67 8.61
CA SER A 17 -11.02 0.30 9.04
C SER A 17 -9.75 -0.23 9.68
N PHE A 18 -9.74 -0.35 11.00
CA PHE A 18 -8.64 -0.94 11.75
C PHE A 18 -8.83 -2.46 11.76
N SER A 19 -8.31 -3.18 10.76
CA SER A 19 -8.06 -4.61 10.92
C SER A 19 -6.62 -4.80 11.36
N THR A 20 -6.38 -5.66 12.34
CA THR A 20 -4.99 -6.03 12.67
C THR A 20 -4.40 -6.85 11.52
N LEU A 21 -3.06 -6.93 11.46
CA LEU A 21 -2.37 -7.75 10.47
C LEU A 21 -2.92 -9.19 10.42
N PHE A 22 -3.22 -9.76 11.58
CA PHE A 22 -3.70 -11.14 11.73
C PHE A 22 -5.21 -11.31 11.52
N ASP A 23 -5.98 -10.23 11.38
CA ASP A 23 -7.38 -10.28 10.94
C ASP A 23 -7.50 -10.29 9.41
N THR A 24 -6.46 -9.83 8.70
CA THR A 24 -6.42 -9.78 7.24
C THR A 24 -6.79 -11.11 6.56
N PRO A 25 -6.31 -12.28 7.01
CA PRO A 25 -6.68 -13.56 6.41
C PRO A 25 -8.18 -13.89 6.44
N ARG A 26 -8.97 -13.24 7.30
CA ARG A 26 -10.42 -13.46 7.38
C ARG A 26 -11.22 -12.56 6.44
N LEU A 27 -10.56 -11.65 5.73
CA LEU A 27 -11.23 -10.77 4.77
C LEU A 27 -11.69 -11.57 3.55
N ALA A 28 -12.81 -11.14 2.97
CA ALA A 28 -13.28 -11.72 1.71
C ALA A 28 -12.24 -11.48 0.59
N PRO A 29 -12.07 -12.41 -0.38
CA PRO A 29 -11.11 -12.28 -1.47
C PRO A 29 -11.19 -10.96 -2.26
N ARG A 30 -12.41 -10.42 -2.41
CA ARG A 30 -12.65 -9.11 -3.05
C ARG A 30 -12.01 -7.94 -2.28
N LEU A 31 -11.94 -8.02 -0.96
CA LEU A 31 -11.28 -7.01 -0.14
C LEU A 31 -9.77 -7.20 -0.17
N LEU A 32 -9.30 -8.45 -0.15
CA LEU A 32 -7.87 -8.74 -0.26
C LEU A 32 -7.26 -8.20 -1.56
N SER A 33 -7.96 -8.32 -2.68
CA SER A 33 -7.49 -7.77 -3.96
C SER A 33 -7.39 -6.24 -3.98
N SER A 34 -7.98 -5.55 -3.00
CA SER A 34 -7.87 -4.10 -2.85
C SER A 34 -6.70 -3.65 -1.97
N ILE A 35 -6.01 -4.59 -1.29
CA ILE A 35 -4.83 -4.29 -0.48
C ILE A 35 -3.67 -3.97 -1.42
N LYS A 36 -3.13 -2.76 -1.30
CA LYS A 36 -1.99 -2.30 -2.10
C LYS A 36 -0.66 -2.46 -1.37
N GLU A 37 -0.71 -2.35 -0.06
CA GLU A 37 0.46 -2.26 0.80
C GLU A 37 0.16 -2.94 2.14
N LEU A 38 1.15 -3.63 2.66
CA LEU A 38 1.11 -4.32 3.93
C LEU A 38 2.29 -3.87 4.79
N SER A 39 2.00 -3.26 5.93
CA SER A 39 3.03 -2.81 6.88
C SER A 39 3.08 -3.75 8.09
N CYS A 40 4.27 -4.22 8.45
CA CYS A 40 4.48 -5.15 9.55
C CYS A 40 5.90 -5.03 10.15
N TYR A 41 6.15 -5.71 11.25
CA TYR A 41 7.50 -5.84 11.81
C TYR A 41 8.10 -7.18 11.39
N VAL A 42 9.34 -7.17 10.91
CA VAL A 42 10.05 -8.37 10.44
C VAL A 42 11.30 -8.56 11.27
N ASP A 43 11.52 -9.77 11.75
CA ASP A 43 12.75 -10.15 12.46
C ASP A 43 13.90 -10.31 11.46
N MET A 44 14.75 -9.30 11.36
CA MET A 44 15.97 -9.34 10.54
C MET A 44 17.23 -9.49 11.39
N THR A 45 17.12 -10.02 12.62
CA THR A 45 18.27 -10.24 13.51
C THR A 45 19.30 -11.20 12.94
N SER A 46 18.86 -12.17 12.13
CA SER A 46 19.74 -13.12 11.43
C SER A 46 20.36 -12.56 10.14
N VAL A 47 19.89 -11.40 9.65
CA VAL A 47 20.35 -10.81 8.39
C VAL A 47 21.59 -9.95 8.65
N ALA A 48 22.69 -10.30 7.99
CA ALA A 48 23.94 -9.56 8.08
C ALA A 48 23.74 -8.09 7.66
N GLY A 49 24.16 -7.17 8.53
CA GLY A 49 24.04 -5.72 8.31
C GLY A 49 22.77 -5.08 8.88
N VAL A 50 21.74 -5.87 9.26
CA VAL A 50 20.53 -5.34 9.91
C VAL A 50 20.56 -5.63 11.41
N GLY A 51 20.63 -6.91 11.80
CA GLY A 51 20.82 -7.32 13.20
C GLY A 51 19.71 -6.90 14.18
N ALA A 52 18.53 -6.54 13.69
CA ALA A 52 17.41 -6.03 14.48
C ALA A 52 16.06 -6.35 13.84
N TRP A 53 15.00 -6.18 14.61
CA TRP A 53 13.66 -6.11 14.05
C TRP A 53 13.48 -4.80 13.28
N VAL A 54 12.83 -4.87 12.12
CA VAL A 54 12.57 -3.69 11.28
C VAL A 54 11.08 -3.52 11.06
N GLN A 55 10.63 -2.28 10.94
CA GLN A 55 9.32 -1.97 10.40
C GLN A 55 9.43 -1.98 8.87
N ALA A 56 8.78 -2.94 8.23
CA ALA A 56 8.77 -3.11 6.79
C ALA A 56 7.41 -2.72 6.21
N SER A 57 7.43 -2.23 4.97
CA SER A 57 6.22 -2.03 4.17
C SER A 57 6.40 -2.71 2.81
N PHE A 58 5.45 -3.57 2.46
CA PHE A 58 5.50 -4.40 1.26
C PHE A 58 4.38 -4.03 0.32
N ARG A 59 4.71 -3.79 -0.94
CA ARG A 59 3.71 -3.67 -2.00
C ARG A 59 3.14 -5.04 -2.33
N VAL A 60 1.82 -5.15 -2.34
CA VAL A 60 1.12 -6.41 -2.65
C VAL A 60 0.97 -6.55 -4.16
N ALA A 61 1.55 -7.60 -4.73
CA ALA A 61 1.39 -7.97 -6.14
C ALA A 61 0.23 -8.95 -6.32
N SER A 62 0.12 -9.95 -5.45
CA SER A 62 -1.00 -10.91 -5.44
C SER A 62 -1.24 -11.45 -4.05
N SER A 63 -2.48 -11.83 -3.76
CA SER A 63 -2.92 -12.42 -2.50
C SER A 63 -3.70 -13.70 -2.76
N PHE A 64 -3.46 -14.75 -1.97
CA PHE A 64 -4.11 -16.05 -2.08
C PHE A 64 -4.63 -16.50 -0.72
N GLN A 65 -5.79 -17.14 -0.71
CA GLN A 65 -6.35 -17.84 0.44
C GLN A 65 -6.65 -19.29 0.02
N PRO A 66 -6.45 -20.28 0.91
CA PRO A 66 -6.97 -21.63 0.68
C PRO A 66 -8.48 -21.61 0.53
N VAL A 67 -9.03 -22.47 -0.35
CA VAL A 67 -10.48 -22.57 -0.56
C VAL A 67 -11.20 -23.04 0.72
N ASP A 68 -10.56 -23.95 1.46
CA ASP A 68 -11.15 -24.60 2.63
C ASP A 68 -10.72 -23.94 3.97
N GLY A 69 -10.24 -22.69 3.95
CA GLY A 69 -9.84 -22.01 5.18
C GLY A 69 -9.63 -20.49 5.06
N ASP A 70 -10.03 -19.77 6.09
CA ASP A 70 -9.90 -18.31 6.24
C ASP A 70 -8.78 -17.89 7.21
N ALA A 71 -8.00 -18.87 7.68
CA ALA A 71 -6.95 -18.63 8.66
C ALA A 71 -5.59 -18.29 8.02
N LEU A 72 -5.39 -18.56 6.73
CA LEU A 72 -4.11 -18.40 6.05
C LEU A 72 -4.22 -17.45 4.88
N LEU A 73 -3.34 -16.45 4.86
CA LEU A 73 -3.16 -15.53 3.75
C LEU A 73 -1.72 -15.67 3.23
N LEU A 74 -1.60 -15.89 1.93
CA LEU A 74 -0.33 -15.86 1.21
C LEU A 74 -0.28 -14.61 0.35
N VAL A 75 0.78 -13.82 0.46
CA VAL A 75 0.99 -12.61 -0.31
C VAL A 75 2.31 -12.72 -1.06
N THR A 76 2.31 -12.24 -2.29
CA THR A 76 3.52 -12.06 -3.10
C THR A 76 3.77 -10.59 -3.35
N THR A 77 5.04 -10.24 -3.45
CA THR A 77 5.51 -8.88 -3.75
C THR A 77 6.12 -8.83 -5.16
N PRO A 78 6.21 -7.65 -5.81
CA PRO A 78 6.87 -7.50 -7.10
C PRO A 78 8.34 -7.95 -7.12
N GLU A 79 9.00 -7.88 -5.96
CA GLU A 79 10.39 -8.30 -5.75
C GLU A 79 10.55 -9.83 -5.67
N GLY A 80 9.44 -10.58 -5.68
CA GLY A 80 9.43 -12.03 -5.58
C GLY A 80 9.41 -12.57 -4.15
N TYR A 81 9.20 -11.72 -3.15
CA TYR A 81 9.06 -12.17 -1.75
C TYR A 81 7.69 -12.79 -1.50
N TRP A 82 7.68 -13.75 -0.59
CA TRP A 82 6.47 -14.44 -0.14
C TRP A 82 6.21 -14.14 1.33
N LEU A 83 5.02 -13.68 1.65
CA LEU A 83 4.57 -13.47 3.02
C LEU A 83 3.45 -14.46 3.33
N SER A 84 3.56 -15.15 4.45
CA SER A 84 2.54 -16.04 5.00
C SER A 84 2.03 -15.44 6.30
N ILE A 85 0.71 -15.29 6.43
CA ILE A 85 0.07 -14.74 7.62
C ILE A 85 -0.99 -15.72 8.10
N ASN A 86 -0.84 -16.21 9.32
CA ASN A 86 -1.76 -17.15 9.94
C ASN A 86 -2.53 -16.49 11.09
N ALA A 87 -3.84 -16.31 10.91
CA ALA A 87 -4.73 -15.69 11.88
C ALA A 87 -4.88 -16.53 13.16
N THR A 88 -4.90 -17.87 13.04
CA THR A 88 -5.09 -18.78 14.17
C THR A 88 -3.86 -18.82 15.07
N ALA A 89 -2.68 -18.89 14.48
CA ALA A 89 -1.41 -18.90 15.21
C ALA A 89 -0.97 -17.49 15.66
N GLN A 90 -1.63 -16.44 15.15
CA GLN A 90 -1.17 -15.05 15.28
C GLN A 90 0.31 -14.88 14.94
N ALA A 91 0.73 -15.55 13.86
CA ALA A 91 2.11 -15.60 13.42
C ALA A 91 2.18 -15.43 11.90
N GLY A 92 3.28 -14.85 11.43
CA GLY A 92 3.57 -14.77 10.01
C GLY A 92 5.05 -14.98 9.72
N THR A 93 5.35 -15.27 8.46
CA THR A 93 6.72 -15.41 7.96
C THR A 93 6.90 -14.69 6.63
N ALA A 94 8.08 -14.13 6.41
CA ALA A 94 8.52 -13.51 5.18
C ALA A 94 9.69 -14.31 4.60
N THR A 95 9.50 -14.89 3.42
CA THR A 95 10.58 -15.49 2.63
C THR A 95 11.10 -14.46 1.66
N MET A 96 12.32 -13.98 1.89
CA MET A 96 13.00 -12.97 1.08
C MET A 96 14.34 -13.54 0.59
N PRO A 97 14.35 -14.31 -0.53
CA PRO A 97 15.53 -15.08 -0.95
C PRO A 97 16.77 -14.24 -1.23
N SER A 98 16.60 -12.96 -1.55
CA SER A 98 17.69 -12.00 -1.76
C SER A 98 18.39 -11.57 -0.46
N LEU A 99 17.75 -11.75 0.70
CA LEU A 99 18.22 -11.28 2.01
C LEU A 99 18.52 -12.42 2.98
N SER A 100 17.74 -13.50 2.94
CA SER A 100 17.89 -14.66 3.83
C SER A 100 17.45 -15.93 3.12
N ALA A 101 18.18 -17.03 3.35
CA ALA A 101 17.77 -18.36 2.91
C ALA A 101 16.60 -18.91 3.75
N GLU A 102 16.54 -18.53 5.03
CA GLU A 102 15.51 -18.96 5.95
C GLU A 102 14.36 -17.94 6.02
N PRO A 103 13.11 -18.38 6.20
CA PRO A 103 11.98 -17.48 6.44
C PRO A 103 12.18 -16.64 7.71
N LEU A 104 11.87 -15.35 7.61
CA LEU A 104 11.96 -14.40 8.72
C LEU A 104 10.61 -14.24 9.41
N ALA A 105 10.57 -14.11 10.73
CA ALA A 105 9.32 -13.97 11.48
C ALA A 105 8.67 -12.60 11.25
N ILE A 106 7.34 -12.55 11.21
CA ILE A 106 6.53 -11.33 11.12
C ILE A 106 5.71 -11.14 12.39
N ALA A 107 5.65 -9.90 12.88
CA ALA A 107 4.79 -9.47 13.99
C ALA A 107 3.94 -8.24 13.63
N ALA A 108 2.77 -8.12 14.28
CA ALA A 108 1.88 -6.96 14.13
C ALA A 108 2.32 -5.74 14.97
N ALA A 109 3.11 -5.98 16.00
CA ALA A 109 3.65 -4.99 16.92
C ALA A 109 5.18 -5.17 16.96
N PRO A 110 5.93 -4.11 17.35
CA PRO A 110 7.35 -4.31 17.61
C PRO A 110 7.50 -5.42 18.66
N PRO A 111 8.59 -6.22 18.61
CA PRO A 111 8.87 -7.14 19.69
C PRO A 111 8.85 -6.34 20.98
N ALA A 112 8.34 -6.93 22.07
CA ALA A 112 8.46 -6.33 23.38
C ALA A 112 9.96 -6.22 23.67
N GLU A 113 10.55 -5.10 23.28
CA GLU A 113 11.93 -4.80 23.63
C GLU A 113 11.96 -4.87 25.14
N ASP A 114 12.85 -5.69 25.67
CA ASP A 114 13.17 -5.61 27.08
C ASP A 114 13.75 -4.21 27.31
N LEU A 115 12.88 -3.25 27.63
CA LEU A 115 13.22 -1.86 27.89
C LEU A 115 14.25 -1.74 29.02
N SER A 116 14.43 -2.81 29.80
CA SER A 116 15.51 -2.96 30.79
C SER A 116 16.90 -2.92 30.14
N SER A 117 17.05 -3.49 28.94
CA SER A 117 18.30 -3.48 28.17
C SER A 117 18.62 -2.10 27.58
N ARG A 118 17.61 -1.28 27.26
CA ARG A 118 17.81 0.12 26.83
C ARG A 118 18.01 1.10 27.98
N ARG A 119 17.57 0.78 29.21
CA ARG A 119 17.84 1.60 30.41
C ARG A 119 19.31 1.60 30.86
N GLY A 120 20.15 0.73 30.29
CA GLY A 120 21.59 0.68 30.55
C GLY A 120 22.40 1.76 29.83
N LEU A 121 21.89 2.33 28.73
CA LEU A 121 22.48 3.52 28.13
C LEU A 121 21.97 4.78 28.85
N ARG A 122 22.16 4.83 30.17
CA ARG A 122 22.29 6.13 30.83
C ARG A 122 23.48 6.79 30.16
N VAL A 123 23.17 7.75 29.31
CA VAL A 123 24.03 8.85 28.91
C VAL A 123 24.70 9.38 30.17
N GLY A 124 25.85 8.79 30.52
CA GLY A 124 26.75 9.33 31.51
C GLY A 124 27.38 10.56 30.89
N GLY A 125 26.77 11.72 31.11
CA GLY A 125 27.42 13.00 30.89
C GLY A 125 27.24 13.68 29.54
N ILE A 126 26.06 13.57 28.90
CA ILE A 126 25.59 14.71 28.09
C ILE A 126 24.64 15.48 29.00
N THR A 127 25.23 16.27 29.90
CA THR A 127 24.60 17.50 30.36
C THR A 127 24.02 18.17 29.13
N ALA A 128 22.74 18.53 29.19
CA ALA A 128 22.11 19.34 28.18
C ALA A 128 22.93 20.63 28.00
N ALA A 129 23.94 20.59 27.13
CA ALA A 129 24.41 21.75 26.44
C ALA A 129 23.18 22.17 25.65
N THR A 130 22.50 23.19 26.16
CA THR A 130 21.56 23.99 25.42
C THR A 130 22.20 24.23 24.06
N MET A 131 21.78 23.47 23.05
CA MET A 131 22.07 23.80 21.66
C MET A 131 21.30 25.08 21.43
N SER A 132 21.95 26.20 21.77
CA SER A 132 21.51 27.52 21.39
C SER A 132 21.61 27.52 19.87
N LEU A 133 20.48 27.24 19.22
CA LEU A 133 20.31 27.47 17.79
C LEU A 133 20.82 28.89 17.53
N PRO A 134 21.75 29.09 16.58
CA PRO A 134 22.25 30.42 16.27
C PRO A 134 21.04 31.32 15.99
N ALA A 135 20.94 32.41 16.76
CA ALA A 135 19.87 33.38 16.66
C ALA A 135 19.93 34.05 15.28
N GLY A 136 19.32 33.42 14.27
CA GLY A 136 19.40 33.87 12.89
C GLY A 136 18.62 32.99 11.93
N GLU A 137 18.56 31.68 12.16
CA GLU A 137 17.82 30.78 11.27
C GLU A 137 16.39 30.57 11.79
N ARG A 138 15.52 31.54 11.49
CA ARG A 138 14.08 31.34 11.61
C ARG A 138 13.73 30.17 10.70
N ALA A 139 13.48 29.01 11.29
CA ALA A 139 12.85 27.89 10.61
C ALA A 139 11.67 28.45 9.80
N ASN A 140 11.77 28.37 8.48
CA ASN A 140 10.73 28.83 7.57
C ASN A 140 9.44 28.16 8.03
N ALA A 141 8.54 28.95 8.64
CA ALA A 141 7.23 28.47 9.00
C ALA A 141 6.60 27.87 7.71
N PRO A 142 5.92 26.72 7.81
CA PRO A 142 5.31 26.09 6.66
C PRO A 142 4.45 27.12 5.93
N ARG A 143 4.88 27.52 4.72
CA ARG A 143 4.12 28.45 3.89
C ARG A 143 2.89 27.71 3.39
N LEU A 144 1.73 28.12 3.89
CA LEU A 144 0.45 27.70 3.35
C LEU A 144 0.22 28.49 2.06
N TYR A 145 0.31 27.82 0.91
CA TYR A 145 -0.04 28.40 -0.38
C TYR A 145 -1.56 28.41 -0.51
N SER A 146 -2.11 29.50 -1.03
CA SER A 146 -3.48 29.51 -1.54
C SER A 146 -3.59 28.62 -2.79
N ARG A 147 -4.82 28.22 -3.17
CA ARG A 147 -5.04 27.43 -4.40
C ARG A 147 -4.50 28.11 -5.66
N GLN A 148 -4.56 29.43 -5.73
CA GLN A 148 -4.06 30.19 -6.89
C GLN A 148 -2.53 30.14 -6.96
N GLU A 149 -1.85 30.35 -5.83
CA GLU A 149 -0.38 30.29 -5.76
C GLU A 149 0.15 28.88 -6.05
N TRP A 150 -0.58 27.84 -5.63
CA TRP A 150 -0.20 26.46 -5.97
C TRP A 150 -0.32 26.18 -7.47
N ALA A 151 -1.40 26.64 -8.11
CA ALA A 151 -1.60 26.47 -9.54
C ALA A 151 -0.55 27.21 -10.38
N GLU A 152 -0.14 28.41 -9.96
CA GLU A 152 0.94 29.14 -10.61
C GLU A 152 2.28 28.42 -10.47
N LYS A 153 2.56 27.87 -9.28
CA LYS A 153 3.78 27.08 -9.04
C LYS A 153 3.82 25.81 -9.88
N GLU A 154 2.71 25.08 -9.96
CA GLU A 154 2.60 23.88 -10.79
C GLU A 154 2.82 24.19 -12.28
N LEU A 155 2.30 25.32 -12.77
CA LEU A 155 2.54 25.78 -14.13
C LEU A 155 4.02 26.16 -14.38
N GLN A 156 4.67 26.73 -13.38
CA GLN A 156 6.09 27.10 -13.44
C GLN A 156 6.99 25.86 -13.45
N ASP A 157 6.68 24.86 -12.62
CA ASP A 157 7.42 23.58 -12.58
C ASP A 157 7.26 22.81 -13.89
N VAL A 158 6.06 22.77 -14.49
CA VAL A 158 5.83 22.12 -15.79
C VAL A 158 6.63 22.81 -16.91
N ARG A 159 6.75 24.15 -16.89
CA ARG A 159 7.60 24.88 -17.86
C ARG A 159 9.08 24.55 -17.68
N ALA A 160 9.56 24.48 -16.44
CA ALA A 160 10.95 24.14 -16.15
C ALA A 160 11.33 22.73 -16.63
N PHE A 161 10.40 21.78 -16.64
CA PHE A 161 10.61 20.43 -17.16
C PHE A 161 10.41 20.28 -18.68
N GLY A 162 9.67 21.19 -19.32
CA GLY A 162 9.35 21.12 -20.75
C GLY A 162 10.50 21.49 -21.68
N ASP A 163 11.44 22.31 -21.22
CA ASP A 163 12.54 22.81 -22.07
C ASP A 163 13.68 21.79 -22.27
N ASP A 164 13.76 20.74 -21.45
CA ASP A 164 14.83 19.72 -21.52
C ASP A 164 14.54 18.55 -22.49
N ALA A 165 13.32 18.48 -23.04
CA ALA A 165 12.87 17.31 -23.82
C ALA A 165 13.12 17.41 -25.34
N THR A 166 13.64 18.53 -25.86
CA THR A 166 13.65 18.79 -27.33
C THR A 166 14.98 18.45 -28.03
N GLU A 167 16.04 18.04 -27.32
CA GLU A 167 17.37 17.81 -27.95
C GLU A 167 17.72 16.35 -28.31
N ALA A 168 16.85 15.37 -28.05
CA ALA A 168 17.19 13.94 -28.22
C ALA A 168 16.53 13.22 -29.42
N GLN A 169 16.12 13.93 -30.48
CA GLN A 169 15.66 13.31 -31.74
C GLN A 169 16.63 13.59 -32.90
N GLY A 170 17.85 13.06 -32.76
CA GLY A 170 18.87 13.11 -33.81
C GLY A 170 19.56 11.76 -33.98
N GLY A 171 18.93 10.85 -34.71
CA GLY A 171 19.64 9.77 -35.40
C GLY A 171 19.54 8.37 -34.80
N HIS A 172 18.72 7.53 -35.42
CA HIS A 172 19.20 6.21 -35.84
C HIS A 172 18.36 5.68 -37.01
N GLY A 173 18.87 5.91 -38.22
CA GLY A 173 18.52 5.11 -39.38
C GLY A 173 19.16 3.74 -39.26
N GLY A 174 18.37 2.68 -39.45
CA GLY A 174 18.81 1.30 -39.45
C GLY A 174 17.85 0.45 -40.26
N GLN A 175 18.20 0.29 -41.54
CA GLN A 175 17.49 -0.50 -42.55
C GLN A 175 17.56 -2.01 -42.31
N GLY A 176 16.48 -2.68 -42.73
CA GLY A 176 16.50 -4.03 -43.31
C GLY A 176 16.11 -5.16 -42.35
N ALA A 177 15.50 -6.25 -42.78
CA ALA A 177 14.97 -6.69 -44.06
C ALA A 177 14.32 -8.06 -43.83
N ARG A 178 13.28 -8.39 -44.61
CA ARG A 178 12.76 -9.76 -44.92
C ARG A 178 12.06 -10.47 -43.75
N GLY A 179 10.91 -11.13 -43.91
CA GLY A 179 10.39 -11.85 -45.07
C GLY A 179 10.10 -13.29 -44.61
N GLY A 180 8.85 -13.75 -44.71
CA GLY A 180 8.41 -15.06 -44.23
C GLY A 180 6.92 -15.01 -43.90
N GLU A 181 6.02 -14.99 -44.88
CA GLU A 181 5.55 -16.12 -45.71
C GLU A 181 4.32 -16.79 -45.09
N LEU A 182 3.32 -16.88 -45.97
CA LEU A 182 1.92 -17.21 -45.79
C LEU A 182 1.69 -18.64 -45.26
N GLY A 183 0.74 -18.76 -44.34
CA GLY A 183 0.17 -20.03 -43.90
C GLY A 183 -1.35 -19.94 -43.81
N ASP A 184 -1.99 -19.98 -44.98
CA ASP A 184 -3.44 -20.12 -45.17
C ASP A 184 -3.95 -21.45 -44.60
N LYS A 185 -4.94 -21.41 -43.69
CA LYS A 185 -5.89 -22.52 -43.52
C LYS A 185 -7.21 -22.03 -42.93
N ALA A 186 -8.23 -22.13 -43.77
CA ALA A 186 -9.62 -21.76 -43.55
C ALA A 186 -10.42 -22.87 -42.80
N PRO A 187 -11.77 -22.88 -42.77
CA PRO A 187 -12.54 -22.51 -41.58
C PRO A 187 -13.39 -23.66 -41.03
N GLY A 188 -13.50 -23.76 -39.70
CA GLY A 188 -14.38 -24.72 -39.02
C GLY A 188 -15.58 -24.01 -38.39
N GLY A 189 -16.75 -24.10 -39.03
CA GLY A 189 -18.01 -23.60 -38.50
C GLY A 189 -18.44 -24.32 -37.22
N GLY A 190 -18.88 -23.54 -36.23
CA GLY A 190 -19.42 -24.05 -34.97
C GLY A 190 -20.55 -23.14 -34.48
N SER A 191 -21.73 -23.73 -34.36
CA SER A 191 -23.04 -23.11 -34.15
C SER A 191 -23.14 -22.02 -33.07
N ARG A 192 -23.86 -20.96 -33.47
CA ARG A 192 -24.57 -20.01 -32.59
C ARG A 192 -25.35 -20.77 -31.50
N ARG A 193 -25.06 -20.47 -30.24
CA ARG A 193 -25.98 -20.69 -29.11
C ARG A 193 -26.10 -19.38 -28.35
N GLN A 194 -27.15 -18.59 -28.67
CA GLN A 194 -27.49 -17.41 -27.90
C GLN A 194 -28.09 -17.84 -26.56
N LEU A 195 -27.28 -17.78 -25.50
CA LEU A 195 -27.75 -17.84 -24.12
C LEU A 195 -28.15 -16.43 -23.70
N ARG A 196 -29.46 -16.17 -23.70
CA ARG A 196 -30.06 -14.99 -23.06
C ARG A 196 -29.91 -15.14 -21.55
N SER A 197 -28.90 -14.49 -20.96
CA SER A 197 -28.79 -14.34 -19.50
C SER A 197 -29.75 -13.26 -19.02
N ARG A 198 -30.86 -13.68 -18.40
CA ARG A 198 -31.73 -12.81 -17.59
C ARG A 198 -30.95 -12.37 -16.36
N SER A 199 -30.52 -11.11 -16.33
CA SER A 199 -29.97 -10.47 -15.14
C SER A 199 -31.14 -10.15 -14.19
N GLN A 200 -31.25 -10.89 -13.09
CA GLN A 200 -32.12 -10.50 -11.98
C GLN A 200 -31.34 -9.57 -11.06
N ARG A 201 -31.82 -8.33 -10.97
CA ARG A 201 -31.28 -7.27 -10.12
C ARG A 201 -31.84 -7.48 -8.71
N THR A 202 -31.04 -8.01 -7.79
CA THR A 202 -31.36 -8.03 -6.36
C THR A 202 -30.71 -6.83 -5.68
N THR A 203 -31.51 -5.89 -5.19
CA THR A 203 -31.04 -4.77 -4.37
C THR A 203 -31.20 -5.14 -2.90
N SER A 204 -30.09 -5.45 -2.23
CA SER A 204 -30.07 -5.66 -0.78
C SER A 204 -29.81 -4.34 -0.08
N LYS A 205 -30.72 -3.94 0.80
CA LYS A 205 -30.62 -2.73 1.63
C LYS A 205 -29.99 -3.12 2.97
N THR A 206 -28.75 -2.73 3.20
CA THR A 206 -28.05 -2.95 4.48
C THR A 206 -28.12 -1.68 5.32
N THR A 207 -28.76 -1.76 6.48
CA THR A 207 -28.81 -0.68 7.48
C THR A 207 -27.65 -0.86 8.46
N TYR A 208 -26.87 0.19 8.70
CA TYR A 208 -25.81 0.21 9.73
C TYR A 208 -26.21 1.14 10.86
N SER A 209 -26.13 0.67 12.09
CA SER A 209 -26.25 1.47 13.31
C SER A 209 -24.85 1.78 13.86
N VAL A 210 -24.59 3.06 14.12
CA VAL A 210 -23.31 3.56 14.67
C VAL A 210 -23.43 3.69 16.19
N SER A 211 -22.56 2.99 16.91
CA SER A 211 -22.42 3.09 18.37
C SER A 211 -21.09 3.78 18.68
N ARG A 212 -21.11 4.87 19.46
CA ARG A 212 -19.89 5.57 19.91
C ARG A 212 -19.38 4.95 21.20
N SER A 213 -18.10 4.58 21.26
CA SER A 213 -17.40 4.22 22.50
C SER A 213 -16.05 4.94 22.60
N SER A 214 -15.69 5.22 23.85
CA SER A 214 -14.69 6.17 24.33
C SER A 214 -13.24 5.70 24.25
N THR A 215 -12.34 6.68 24.11
CA THR A 215 -10.90 6.62 23.81
C THR A 215 -10.03 5.96 24.89
N THR A 216 -9.30 4.91 24.49
CA THR A 216 -8.06 4.44 25.14
C THR A 216 -6.97 4.40 24.05
N GLN A 217 -5.84 5.10 24.25
CA GLN A 217 -4.74 5.09 23.27
C GLN A 217 -4.05 3.71 23.26
N VAL A 218 -4.38 2.90 22.27
CA VAL A 218 -3.64 1.69 21.92
C VAL A 218 -2.83 2.01 20.66
N SER A 219 -1.50 1.94 20.77
CA SER A 219 -0.60 2.06 19.61
C SER A 219 -0.93 0.96 18.61
N SER A 220 -1.65 1.32 17.54
CA SER A 220 -2.22 0.39 16.56
C SER A 220 -1.48 0.56 15.23
N THR A 221 -0.81 -0.50 14.79
CA THR A 221 -0.25 -0.58 13.42
C THR A 221 -1.42 -0.58 12.44
N SER A 222 -1.50 0.45 11.61
CA SER A 222 -2.63 0.69 10.71
C SER A 222 -2.37 0.08 9.33
N VAL A 223 -3.33 -0.66 8.78
CA VAL A 223 -3.33 -1.11 7.39
C VAL A 223 -4.21 -0.15 6.58
N TYR A 224 -3.63 0.53 5.59
CA TYR A 224 -4.37 1.50 4.76
C TYR A 224 -5.01 0.81 3.56
N ILE A 225 -6.32 0.62 3.60
CA ILE A 225 -7.10 0.15 2.44
C ILE A 225 -7.72 1.38 1.74
N SER A 226 -7.04 1.88 0.71
CA SER A 226 -7.57 2.97 -0.13
C SER A 226 -8.41 2.41 -1.29
N THR A 227 -9.73 2.31 -1.12
CA THR A 227 -10.66 2.03 -2.22
C THR A 227 -11.01 3.34 -2.95
N ARG A 228 -10.46 3.55 -4.16
CA ARG A 228 -11.02 4.54 -5.09
C ARG A 228 -12.19 3.89 -5.83
N SER A 229 -13.41 4.20 -5.43
CA SER A 229 -14.60 3.87 -6.22
C SER A 229 -14.68 4.86 -7.40
N ARG A 230 -14.41 4.40 -8.62
CA ARG A 230 -14.85 5.10 -9.82
C ARG A 230 -16.31 4.73 -10.05
N TYR A 231 -17.20 5.69 -9.81
CA TYR A 231 -18.52 5.66 -10.42
C TYR A 231 -18.32 6.28 -11.81
N ASP A 232 -18.35 5.43 -12.84
CA ASP A 232 -18.64 5.90 -14.19
C ASP A 232 -20.17 5.98 -14.28
N ASP A 233 -20.70 7.21 -14.36
CA ASP A 233 -22.08 7.48 -14.73
C ASP A 233 -22.16 7.44 -16.26
N ASP A 234 -22.88 6.45 -16.79
CA ASP A 234 -23.47 6.42 -18.14
C ASP A 234 -25.00 6.47 -18.02
#